data_AF-A0A850T8L2-F1
#
_entry.id   AF-A0A850T8L2-F1
#
_cell.length_a   1.000
_cell.length_b   1.000
_cell.length_c   1.000
_cell.angle_alpha   90.00
_cell.angle_beta   90.00
_cell.angle_gamma   90.00
#
_symmetry.space_group_name_H-M   'P 1'
#
loop_
_entity.id
_entity.type
_entity.pdbx_description
1 polymer ?
#
loop_
_entity_poly.entity_id
_entity_poly.type
_entity_poly.pdbx_seq_one_letter_code
_entity_poly.pdbx_strand_id
1 'polypeptide(L)'
;MEIRLDLSRHCIQTAACLKLEHLVRQCLKVPDQATEEMIETLTDFLSQNDFGELRRRIDLARQSLDDDPASLVPLDLPAGMLKPFSHLALGPDSCYLSHQLLKMPLHPVRRMLSERFWRRSTNK
;
A
#
# COMPACT_ATOMS: atom_id res chain seq x y z
N MET A 1 -8.31 -3.05 -0.15
CA MET A 1 -7.90 -2.17 0.96
C MET A 1 -7.27 -0.91 0.38
N GLU A 2 -7.45 0.25 1.01
CA GLU A 2 -6.86 1.52 0.56
C GLU A 2 -6.24 2.26 1.75
N ILE A 3 -5.01 2.75 1.59
CA ILE A 3 -4.30 3.60 2.55
C ILE A 3 -4.07 4.96 1.89
N ARG A 4 -4.65 6.00 2.49
CA ARG A 4 -4.34 7.39 2.14
C ARG A 4 -3.20 7.91 3.00
N LEU A 5 -2.20 8.48 2.33
CA LEU A 5 -1.05 9.18 2.91
C LEU A 5 -1.18 10.68 2.62
N ASP A 6 -1.06 11.50 3.65
CA ASP A 6 -1.02 12.96 3.54
C ASP A 6 0.42 13.41 3.28
N LEU A 7 0.63 14.09 2.15
CA LEU A 7 1.94 14.56 1.68
C LEU A 7 2.13 16.08 1.80
N SER A 8 1.17 16.80 2.39
CA SER A 8 1.18 18.28 2.48
C SER A 8 2.50 18.88 3.01
N ARG A 9 3.22 18.14 3.86
CA ARG A 9 4.53 18.55 4.44
C ARG A 9 5.60 17.47 4.37
N HIS A 10 5.28 16.32 3.83
CA HIS A 10 6.07 15.11 4.01
C HIS A 10 6.23 14.36 2.68
N CYS A 11 7.38 13.73 2.50
CA CYS A 11 7.53 12.74 1.43
C CYS A 11 6.76 11.45 1.79
N ILE A 12 6.55 10.59 0.80
CA ILE A 12 5.82 9.32 0.97
C ILE A 12 6.37 8.50 2.13
N GLN A 13 7.70 8.40 2.26
CA GLN A 13 8.32 7.64 3.34
C GLN A 13 7.89 8.15 4.72
N THR A 14 8.04 9.45 4.97
CA THR A 14 7.68 10.07 6.25
C THR A 14 6.17 9.96 6.50
N ALA A 15 5.34 10.21 5.48
CA ALA A 15 3.89 10.10 5.59
C ALA A 15 3.44 8.65 5.90
N ALA A 16 4.07 7.66 5.27
CA ALA A 16 3.82 6.25 5.53
C ALA A 16 4.23 5.84 6.95
N CYS A 17 5.39 6.28 7.44
CA CYS A 17 5.81 6.03 8.82
C CYS A 17 4.83 6.63 9.84
N LEU A 18 4.38 7.88 9.62
CA LEU A 18 3.39 8.52 10.49
C LEU A 18 2.05 7.80 10.46
N LYS A 19 1.62 7.33 9.28
CA LYS A 19 0.39 6.55 9.14
C LYS A 19 0.50 5.20 9.87
N LEU A 20 1.65 4.52 9.78
CA LEU A 20 1.91 3.28 10.49
C LEU A 20 1.83 3.48 12.01
N GLU A 21 2.51 4.51 12.54
CA GLU A 21 2.45 4.82 13.97
C GLU A 21 1.02 5.08 14.45
N HIS A 22 0.23 5.78 13.64
CA HIS A 22 -1.18 6.00 13.93
C HIS A 22 -1.98 4.69 14.01
N LEU A 23 -1.81 3.80 13.02
CA LEU A 23 -2.50 2.51 12.98
C LEU A 23 -2.10 1.63 14.18
N VAL A 24 -0.82 1.58 14.54
CA VAL A 24 -0.35 0.84 15.72
C VAL A 24 -1.01 1.38 16.98
N ARG A 25 -1.05 2.71 17.17
CA ARG A 25 -1.74 3.32 18.32
C ARG A 25 -3.24 3.02 18.35
N GLN A 26 -3.89 2.89 17.20
CA GLN A 26 -5.30 2.50 17.11
C GLN A 26 -5.48 1.03 17.50
N CYS A 27 -4.68 0.13 16.93
CA CYS A 27 -4.73 -1.30 17.20
C CYS A 27 -4.49 -1.63 18.68
N LEU A 28 -3.59 -0.89 19.34
CA LEU A 28 -3.34 -1.05 20.79
C LEU A 28 -4.54 -0.65 21.66
N LYS A 29 -5.41 0.24 21.17
CA LYS A 29 -6.62 0.66 21.89
C LYS A 29 -7.79 -0.27 21.63
N VAL A 30 -7.99 -0.64 20.37
CA VAL A 30 -9.05 -1.53 19.92
C VAL A 30 -8.43 -2.46 18.88
N PRO A 31 -8.08 -3.69 19.25
CA PRO A 31 -7.53 -4.65 18.30
C PRO A 31 -8.59 -4.99 17.27
N ASP A 32 -8.26 -4.80 16.00
CA ASP A 32 -9.12 -5.17 14.89
C ASP A 32 -8.28 -5.75 13.74
N GLN A 33 -8.79 -6.84 13.18
CA GLN A 33 -8.09 -7.60 12.14
C GLN A 33 -7.75 -6.75 10.91
N ALA A 34 -8.59 -5.77 10.58
CA ALA A 34 -8.37 -4.90 9.44
C ALA A 34 -7.18 -3.98 9.69
N THR A 35 -7.10 -3.32 10.85
CA THR A 35 -5.96 -2.47 11.22
C THR A 35 -4.68 -3.28 11.32
N GLU A 36 -4.72 -4.51 11.85
CA GLU A 36 -3.56 -5.41 11.86
C GLU A 36 -3.04 -5.70 10.44
N GLU A 37 -3.94 -6.02 9.51
CA GLU A 37 -3.62 -6.22 8.09
C GLU A 37 -3.05 -4.93 7.47
N MET A 38 -3.61 -3.76 7.81
CA MET A 38 -3.07 -2.47 7.35
C MET A 38 -1.64 -2.23 7.85
N ILE A 39 -1.35 -2.58 9.11
CA ILE A 39 -0.04 -2.43 9.75
C ILE A 39 0.98 -3.33 9.06
N GLU A 40 0.67 -4.62 8.89
CA GLU A 40 1.55 -5.59 8.22
C GLU A 40 1.87 -5.12 6.79
N THR A 41 0.83 -4.80 6.03
CA THR A 41 0.94 -4.35 4.64
C THR A 41 1.81 -3.09 4.51
N LEU A 42 1.61 -2.10 5.38
CA LEU A 42 2.35 -0.84 5.34
C LEU A 42 3.79 -1.01 5.83
N THR A 43 4.03 -1.91 6.79
CA THR A 43 5.38 -2.27 7.26
C THR A 43 6.18 -2.94 6.15
N ASP A 44 5.57 -3.89 5.44
CA ASP A 44 6.18 -4.56 4.30
C ASP A 44 6.57 -3.56 3.21
N PHE A 45 5.66 -2.64 2.87
CA PHE A 45 5.93 -1.57 1.91
C PHE A 45 7.14 -0.72 2.33
N LEU A 46 7.20 -0.28 3.59
CA LEU A 46 8.31 0.51 4.11
C LEU A 46 9.65 -0.23 4.08
N SER A 47 9.64 -1.55 4.25
CA SER A 47 10.86 -2.37 4.29
C SER A 47 11.41 -2.73 2.90
N GLN A 48 10.55 -2.84 1.89
CA GLN A 48 10.90 -3.33 0.56
C GLN A 48 11.18 -2.22 -0.46
N ASN A 49 10.75 -0.99 -0.18
CA ASN A 49 10.83 0.12 -1.14
C ASN A 49 12.14 0.92 -1.07
N ASP A 50 12.71 1.17 -2.25
CA ASP A 50 13.70 2.24 -2.44
C ASP A 50 12.97 3.57 -2.66
N PHE A 51 12.90 4.39 -1.61
CA PHE A 51 12.26 5.70 -1.63
C PHE A 51 12.98 6.73 -2.51
N GLY A 52 14.26 6.52 -2.82
CA GLY A 52 15.01 7.38 -3.74
C GLY A 52 14.55 7.20 -5.18
N GLU A 53 14.39 5.94 -5.61
CA GLU A 53 13.85 5.62 -6.93
C GLU A 53 12.35 5.92 -7.04
N LEU A 54 11.58 5.63 -5.98
CA LEU A 54 10.17 6.00 -5.93
C LEU A 54 9.97 7.51 -6.10
N ARG A 55 10.78 8.32 -5.41
CA ARG A 55 10.75 9.78 -5.54
C ARG A 55 11.05 10.24 -6.98
N ARG A 56 12.08 9.69 -7.63
CA ARG A 56 12.42 10.05 -9.02
C ARG A 56 11.24 9.85 -9.96
N ARG A 57 10.52 8.74 -9.82
CA ARG A 57 9.34 8.44 -10.67
C ARG A 57 8.16 9.35 -10.39
N ILE A 58 7.95 9.71 -9.13
CA ILE A 58 6.92 10.67 -8.73
C ILE A 58 7.21 12.04 -9.30
N ASP A 59 8.46 12.50 -9.19
CA ASP A 59 8.87 13.80 -9.71
C ASP A 59 8.69 13.86 -11.24
N LEU A 60 9.00 12.76 -11.95
CA LEU A 60 8.71 12.63 -13.39
C LEU A 60 7.21 12.67 -13.70
N ALA A 61 6.39 11.92 -12.95
CA ALA A 61 4.94 11.91 -13.14
C ALA A 61 4.31 13.29 -12.87
N ARG A 62 4.82 14.03 -11.88
CA ARG A 62 4.40 15.39 -11.57
C ARG A 62 4.80 16.40 -12.63
N GLN A 63 5.98 16.25 -13.25
CA GLN A 63 6.40 17.08 -14.38
C GLN A 63 5.54 16.85 -15.63
N SER A 64 4.95 15.66 -15.78
CA SER A 64 4.03 15.35 -16.88
C SER A 64 2.58 15.79 -16.63
N LEU A 65 2.26 16.23 -15.41
CA LEU A 65 0.98 16.87 -15.14
C LEU A 65 1.09 18.35 -15.49
N ASP A 66 0.37 18.76 -16.54
CA ASP A 66 -0.07 20.15 -16.61
C ASP A 66 -0.85 20.51 -15.32
N ASP A 67 -0.84 21.79 -14.93
CA ASP A 67 -1.34 22.40 -13.68
C ASP A 67 -2.83 22.16 -13.35
N ASP A 68 -3.33 20.92 -13.44
CA ASP A 68 -4.65 20.53 -12.97
C ASP A 68 -4.55 19.92 -11.56
N PRO A 69 -4.81 20.72 -10.50
CA PRO A 69 -4.73 20.28 -9.12
C PRO A 69 -5.83 19.25 -8.75
N ALA A 70 -6.79 18.97 -9.63
CA ALA A 70 -7.86 18.02 -9.33
C ALA A 70 -7.58 16.58 -9.82
N SER A 71 -6.54 16.36 -10.62
CA SER A 71 -6.29 15.06 -11.25
C SER A 71 -5.55 14.09 -10.31
N LEU A 72 -6.12 12.89 -10.12
CA LEU A 72 -5.43 11.75 -9.53
C LEU A 72 -4.62 11.03 -10.62
N VAL A 73 -3.33 10.90 -10.39
CA VAL A 73 -2.37 10.36 -11.35
C VAL A 73 -2.01 8.94 -10.94
N PRO A 74 -2.47 7.91 -11.65
CA PRO A 74 -1.95 6.57 -11.43
C PRO A 74 -0.48 6.53 -11.85
N LEU A 75 0.40 6.07 -10.95
CA LEU A 75 1.78 5.77 -11.28
C LEU A 75 1.93 4.30 -11.63
N ASP A 76 2.39 4.07 -12.85
CA ASP A 76 2.85 2.75 -13.26
C ASP A 76 4.26 2.51 -12.70
N LEU A 77 4.32 1.72 -11.63
CA LEU A 77 5.55 1.35 -10.95
C LEU A 77 5.83 -0.13 -11.18
N PRO A 78 7.11 -0.56 -11.14
CA PRO A 78 7.46 -1.95 -11.34
C PRO A 78 6.79 -2.78 -10.24
N ALA A 79 6.28 -3.95 -10.60
CA ALA A 79 5.55 -4.82 -9.67
C ALA A 79 6.34 -5.22 -8.40
N GLY A 80 7.67 -5.02 -8.39
CA GLY A 80 8.50 -5.22 -7.20
C GLY A 80 8.47 -4.05 -6.20
N MET A 81 8.26 -2.82 -6.67
CA MET A 81 8.25 -1.63 -5.81
C MET A 81 6.92 -1.45 -5.11
N LEU A 82 5.81 -1.73 -5.79
CA LEU A 82 4.51 -1.49 -5.16
C LEU A 82 4.13 -2.54 -4.13
N LYS A 83 4.79 -3.71 -4.09
CA LYS A 83 4.45 -4.77 -3.15
C LYS A 83 4.43 -4.25 -1.70
N PRO A 84 3.42 -4.65 -0.92
CA PRO A 84 2.28 -5.53 -1.28
C PRO A 84 1.11 -4.83 -2.01
N PHE A 85 1.16 -3.51 -2.22
CA PHE A 85 0.16 -2.79 -3.00
C PHE A 85 0.25 -3.09 -4.50
N SER A 86 -0.86 -2.83 -5.19
CA SER A 86 -0.97 -3.02 -6.64
C SER A 86 -1.04 -1.70 -7.41
N HIS A 87 -1.45 -0.63 -6.74
CA HIS A 87 -1.66 0.68 -7.35
C HIS A 87 -1.21 1.78 -6.41
N LEU A 88 -0.60 2.80 -6.99
CA LEU A 88 -0.29 4.06 -6.35
C LEU A 88 -0.87 5.18 -7.19
N ALA A 89 -1.73 5.99 -6.59
CA ALA A 89 -2.24 7.20 -7.21
C ALA A 89 -1.75 8.43 -6.44
N LEU A 90 -1.28 9.44 -7.15
CA LEU A 90 -0.91 10.73 -6.57
C LEU A 90 -2.01 11.75 -6.79
N GLY A 91 -2.34 12.48 -5.74
CA GLY A 91 -2.92 13.82 -5.84
C GLY A 91 -1.87 14.90 -5.56
N PRO A 92 -2.28 16.16 -5.49
CA PRO A 92 -1.37 17.28 -5.18
C PRO A 92 -0.66 17.09 -3.84
N ASP A 93 -1.47 16.86 -2.79
CA ASP A 93 -1.01 16.77 -1.39
C ASP A 93 -1.26 15.39 -0.77
N SER A 94 -1.53 14.37 -1.58
CA SER A 94 -1.77 13.02 -1.04
C SER A 94 -1.36 11.91 -1.98
N CYS A 95 -1.13 10.74 -1.41
CA CYS A 95 -0.85 9.51 -2.12
C CYS A 95 -1.81 8.42 -1.63
N TYR A 96 -2.32 7.63 -2.56
CA TYR A 96 -3.25 6.55 -2.30
C TYR A 96 -2.58 5.24 -2.68
N LEU A 97 -2.34 4.39 -1.68
CA LEU A 97 -1.85 3.03 -1.85
C LEU A 97 -3.05 2.11 -1.81
N SER A 98 -3.36 1.46 -2.92
CA SER A 98 -4.51 0.56 -2.98
C SER A 98 -4.11 -0.84 -3.42
N HIS A 99 -4.75 -1.79 -2.76
CA HIS A 99 -4.80 -3.17 -3.19
C HIS A 99 -6.07 -3.31 -4.04
N GLN A 100 -5.93 -3.47 -5.35
CA GLN A 100 -7.02 -3.90 -6.21
C GLN A 100 -7.40 -5.30 -5.74
N LEU A 101 -8.58 -5.40 -5.12
CA LEU A 101 -9.46 -6.51 -5.45
C LEU A 101 -9.72 -6.33 -6.95
N LEU A 102 -8.97 -7.04 -7.79
CA LEU A 102 -9.36 -7.24 -9.18
C LEU A 102 -10.86 -7.52 -9.18
N LYS A 103 -11.64 -6.65 -9.83
CA LYS A 103 -13.02 -6.97 -10.23
C LYS A 103 -12.93 -8.14 -11.22
N MET A 104 -12.73 -9.34 -10.72
CA MET A 104 -13.20 -10.54 -11.39
C MET A 104 -14.66 -10.74 -10.94
N PRO A 105 -15.58 -11.16 -11.83
CA PRO A 105 -16.89 -11.59 -11.40
C PRO A 105 -16.72 -12.66 -10.32
N LEU A 106 -17.44 -12.50 -9.21
CA LEU A 106 -17.48 -13.39 -8.06
C LEU A 106 -17.53 -14.86 -8.51
N HIS A 107 -16.38 -15.54 -8.42
CA HIS A 107 -16.34 -16.98 -8.24
C HIS A 107 -15.45 -17.29 -7.03
N PRO A 108 -15.89 -18.22 -6.17
CA PRO A 108 -15.52 -18.20 -4.77
C PRO A 108 -14.07 -18.62 -4.55
N VAL A 109 -13.26 -17.67 -4.06
CA VAL A 109 -11.99 -17.94 -3.39
C VAL A 109 -12.32 -18.56 -2.02
N ARG A 110 -12.76 -19.82 -2.05
CA ARG A 110 -12.94 -20.67 -0.87
C ARG A 110 -12.05 -21.90 -0.90
N ARG A 111 -10.98 -21.89 -1.72
CA ARG A 111 -10.17 -23.10 -1.97
C ARG A 111 -8.67 -22.91 -2.11
N MET A 112 -8.09 -21.81 -1.63
CA MET A 112 -6.62 -21.62 -1.68
C MET A 112 -5.96 -21.19 -0.38
N LEU A 113 -6.61 -21.42 0.77
CA LEU A 113 -5.98 -21.33 2.10
C LEU A 113 -6.28 -22.58 2.94
N SER A 114 -6.29 -23.75 2.33
CA SER A 114 -6.38 -25.04 3.04
C SER A 114 -5.20 -25.98 2.81
N GLU A 115 -4.25 -25.68 1.91
CA GLU A 115 -3.18 -26.64 1.58
C GLU A 115 -1.76 -26.18 1.89
N ARG A 116 -1.52 -24.89 2.16
CA ARG A 116 -0.17 -24.41 2.49
C ARG A 116 0.13 -24.24 3.97
N PHE A 117 -0.89 -24.30 4.85
CA PHE A 117 -0.69 -24.17 6.30
C PHE A 117 -0.79 -25.49 7.07
N TRP A 118 -1.12 -26.62 6.41
CA TRP A 118 -1.17 -27.97 7.01
C TRP A 118 -0.20 -29.00 6.40
N ARG A 119 0.89 -28.55 5.74
CA ARG A 119 2.02 -29.43 5.35
C ARG A 119 3.36 -29.03 5.98
N ARG A 120 3.33 -28.48 7.20
CA ARG A 120 4.54 -28.36 8.04
C ARG A 120 4.33 -28.82 9.48
N SER A 121 3.32 -29.64 9.71
CA SER A 121 3.13 -30.37 10.97
C SER A 121 2.60 -31.77 10.66
N THR A 122 3.44 -32.60 10.04
CA THR A 122 3.37 -34.08 9.97
C THR A 122 4.37 -34.63 8.95
N ASN A 123 5.64 -34.64 9.36
CA ASN A 123 6.63 -35.68 9.08
C ASN A 123 7.79 -35.36 10.02
N LYS A 124 7.83 -36.00 11.19
CA LYS A 124 8.58 -37.24 11.45
C LYS A 124 10.06 -37.08 11.11
#